data_AF-K0VEP4-F1
#
_entry.id   AF-K0VEP4-F1
#
_cell.length_a   1.000
_cell.length_b   1.000
_cell.length_c   1.000
_cell.angle_alpha   90.00
_cell.angle_beta   90.00
_cell.angle_gamma   90.00
#
_symmetry.space_group_name_H-M   'P 1'
#
loop_
_entity.id
_entity.type
_entity.pdbx_description
1 polymer ?
#
loop_
_entity_poly.entity_id
_entity_poly.type
_entity_poly.pdbx_seq_one_letter_code
_entity_poly.pdbx_strand_id
1 'polypeptide(L)' 'YWSELARPVALPRKGTPTVLVRATRTSPPYAGDGLINALNAHLGPDFTLLDWDCDHMVAQAKPAETAKLIREQLG' A
#
# COMPACT_ATOMS: atom_id res chain seq x y z
N TYR A 1 -21.83 -1.12 -11.16
CA TYR A 1 -20.78 -2.00 -10.61
C TYR A 1 -19.39 -1.56 -11.06
N TRP A 2 -19.14 -1.38 -12.37
CA TRP A 2 -17.87 -0.84 -12.89
C TRP A 2 -17.57 0.63 -12.56
N SER A 3 -18.60 1.41 -12.19
CA SER A 3 -18.46 2.83 -11.87
C SER A 3 -17.51 3.11 -10.71
N GLU A 4 -17.44 2.22 -9.71
CA GLU A 4 -16.53 2.39 -8.57
C GLU A 4 -15.05 2.23 -8.96
N LEU A 5 -14.76 1.37 -9.95
CA LEU A 5 -13.39 1.17 -10.45
C LEU A 5 -12.89 2.35 -11.31
N ALA A 6 -13.80 3.21 -11.77
CA ALA A 6 -13.45 4.42 -12.52
C ALA A 6 -13.27 5.65 -11.62
N ARG A 7 -13.54 5.54 -10.31
CA ARG A 7 -13.40 6.67 -9.39
C ARG A 7 -11.92 6.94 -9.12
N PRO A 8 -11.55 8.22 -8.90
CA PRO A 8 -10.24 8.54 -8.36
C PRO A 8 -9.99 7.79 -7.05
N VAL A 9 -8.74 7.41 -6.81
CA VAL A 9 -8.32 6.80 -5.55
C VAL A 9 -8.72 7.72 -4.38
N ALA A 10 -9.40 7.13 -3.40
CA ALA A 10 -9.61 7.77 -2.11
C ALA A 10 -8.34 7.65 -1.27
N LEU A 11 -7.86 8.78 -0.72
CA LEU A 11 -6.66 8.81 0.12
C LEU A 11 -7.02 8.73 1.61
N PRO A 12 -6.16 8.15 2.46
CA PRO A 12 -6.34 8.16 3.90
C PRO A 12 -6.43 9.59 4.46
N ARG A 13 -7.05 9.76 5.63
CA ARG A 13 -7.08 11.07 6.29
C ARG A 13 -5.68 11.49 6.70
N LYS A 14 -5.34 12.76 6.55
CA LYS A 14 -4.07 13.33 7.07
C LYS A 14 -3.92 13.03 8.57
N GLY A 15 -2.71 12.72 9.02
CA GLY A 15 -2.42 12.30 10.39
C GLY A 15 -2.70 10.83 10.67
N THR A 16 -3.11 10.03 9.66
CA THR A 16 -3.24 8.57 9.80
C THR A 16 -1.96 7.91 9.27
N PRO A 17 -1.10 7.34 10.14
CA PRO A 17 0.07 6.60 9.69
C PRO A 17 -0.35 5.48 8.74
N THR A 18 0.30 5.44 7.57
CA THR A 18 -0.07 4.55 6.47
C THR A 18 1.18 3.89 5.91
N VAL A 19 1.19 2.55 5.95
CA VAL A 19 2.19 1.74 5.26
C VAL A 19 1.56 1.11 4.02
N LEU A 20 2.11 1.39 2.84
CA LEU A 20 1.78 0.67 1.61
C LEU A 20 2.84 -0.41 1.36
N VAL A 21 2.41 -1.66 1.25
CA VAL A 21 3.28 -2.77 0.85
C VAL A 21 3.04 -3.10 -0.61
N ARG A 22 4.07 -3.05 -1.45
CA ARG A 22 4.01 -3.35 -2.88
C ARG A 22 4.79 -4.63 -3.20
N ALA A 23 4.12 -5.56 -3.87
CA ALA A 23 4.71 -6.79 -4.40
C ALA A 23 5.54 -6.50 -5.66
N THR A 24 6.82 -6.87 -5.67
CA THR A 24 7.73 -6.57 -6.79
C THR A 24 7.70 -7.61 -7.90
N ARG A 25 7.07 -8.78 -7.72
CA ARG A 25 6.94 -9.82 -8.77
C ARG A 25 5.70 -9.65 -9.66
N THR A 26 5.20 -8.42 -9.77
CA THR A 26 4.03 -8.09 -10.59
C THR A 26 4.42 -7.16 -11.74
N SER A 27 4.01 -7.50 -12.97
CA SER A 27 4.30 -6.70 -14.16
C SER A 27 3.05 -6.61 -15.05
N PRO A 28 2.42 -5.41 -15.18
CA PRO A 28 2.78 -4.16 -14.50
C PRO A 28 2.51 -4.22 -12.98
N PRO A 29 3.15 -3.36 -12.17
CA PRO A 29 2.86 -3.27 -10.75
C PRO A 29 1.42 -2.77 -10.53
N TYR A 30 0.69 -3.39 -9.60
CA TYR A 30 -0.68 -2.96 -9.28
C TYR A 30 -0.70 -1.60 -8.56
N ALA A 31 0.29 -1.37 -7.69
CA ALA A 31 0.54 -0.06 -7.09
C ALA A 31 1.60 0.69 -7.92
N GLY A 32 1.13 1.47 -8.90
CA GLY A 32 1.98 2.28 -9.77
C GLY A 32 2.38 3.63 -9.16
N ASP A 33 3.27 4.33 -9.85
CA ASP A 33 3.85 5.61 -9.39
C ASP A 33 2.81 6.70 -9.15
N GLY A 34 1.72 6.73 -9.93
CA GLY A 34 0.65 7.70 -9.73
C GLY A 34 0.00 7.60 -8.35
N LEU A 35 -0.24 6.38 -7.85
CA LEU A 35 -0.77 6.15 -6.51
C LEU A 35 0.25 6.52 -5.43
N ILE A 36 1.50 6.08 -5.61
CA ILE A 36 2.59 6.31 -4.64
C ILE A 36 2.85 7.81 -4.48
N ASN A 37 2.92 8.54 -5.60
CA ASN A 37 3.12 9.98 -5.58
C ASN A 37 1.94 10.71 -4.92
N ALA A 38 0.71 10.28 -5.17
CA ALA A 38 -0.48 10.85 -4.53
C ALA A 38 -0.48 10.62 -3.00
N LEU A 39 -0.13 9.42 -2.54
CA LEU A 39 0.01 9.11 -1.12
C LEU A 39 1.13 9.92 -0.46
N ASN A 40 2.31 9.95 -1.08
CA ASN A 40 3.46 10.69 -0.57
C ASN A 40 3.17 12.20 -0.47
N ALA A 41 2.54 12.79 -1.50
CA ALA A 41 2.16 14.20 -1.48
C ALA A 41 1.07 14.53 -0.45
N HIS A 42 0.15 13.60 -0.19
CA HIS A 42 -0.98 13.83 0.71
C HIS A 42 -0.62 13.63 2.19
N LEU A 43 0.15 12.60 2.49
CA LEU A 43 0.45 12.13 3.86
C LEU A 43 1.83 12.56 4.36
N GLY A 44 2.79 12.82 3.46
CA GLY A 44 4.13 13.25 3.82
C GLY A 44 4.81 12.29 4.82
N PRO A 45 5.19 12.76 6.02
CA PRO A 45 5.89 11.93 7.01
C PRO A 45 5.03 10.77 7.56
N ASP A 46 3.71 10.81 7.40
CA ASP A 46 2.81 9.73 7.82
C ASP A 46 2.78 8.56 6.83
N PHE A 47 3.49 8.65 5.70
CA PHE A 47 3.52 7.61 4.67
C PHE A 47 4.83 6.84 4.64
N THR A 48 4.72 5.51 4.56
CA THR A 48 5.85 4.60 4.33
C THR A 48 5.52 3.64 3.18
N LEU A 49 6.44 3.49 2.24
CA LEU A 49 6.38 2.49 1.17
C LEU A 49 7.35 1.35 1.48
N LEU A 50 6.86 0.11 1.43
CA LEU A 50 7.67 -1.10 1.55
C LEU A 50 7.54 -1.93 0.27
N ASP A 51 8.67 -2.21 -0.37
CA ASP A 51 8.74 -3.11 -1.52
C ASP A 51 9.14 -4.51 -1.06
N TRP A 52 8.27 -5.49 -1.27
CA TRP A 52 8.51 -6.87 -0.89
C TRP A 52 8.67 -7.76 -2.12
N ASP A 53 9.72 -8.58 -2.11
CA ASP A 53 9.96 -9.59 -3.14
C ASP A 53 9.00 -10.79 -2.97
N CYS A 54 7.78 -10.62 -3.49
CA CYS A 54 6.72 -11.62 -3.48
C CYS A 54 5.68 -11.34 -4.59
N ASP A 55 4.75 -12.29 -4.76
CA ASP A 55 3.59 -12.16 -5.66
C ASP A 55 2.50 -11.24 -5.11
N HIS A 56 1.53 -10.89 -5.96
CA HIS A 56 0.49 -9.87 -5.69
C HIS A 56 -0.32 -10.10 -4.40
N MET A 57 -0.50 -11.34 -3.99
CA MET A 57 -1.18 -11.67 -2.74
C MET A 57 -0.22 -11.61 -1.55
N VAL A 58 0.27 -10.40 -1.23
CA VAL A 58 1.30 -10.13 -0.22
C VAL A 58 1.05 -10.86 1.10
N ALA A 59 -0.18 -10.77 1.64
CA ALA A 59 -0.53 -11.39 2.92
C ALA A 59 -0.45 -12.92 2.92
N GLN A 60 -0.67 -13.56 1.76
CA GLN A 60 -0.53 -15.01 1.61
C GLN A 60 0.90 -15.42 1.27
N ALA A 61 1.62 -14.60 0.52
CA ALA A 61 3.01 -14.87 0.15
C ALA A 61 4.00 -14.64 1.31
N LYS A 62 3.72 -13.67 2.19
CA LYS A 62 4.55 -13.29 3.35
C LYS A 62 3.71 -13.10 4.62
N PRO A 63 3.09 -14.18 5.14
CA PRO A 63 2.15 -14.09 6.25
C PRO A 63 2.81 -13.66 7.57
N ALA A 64 4.03 -14.12 7.85
CA ALA A 64 4.75 -13.77 9.08
C ALA A 64 5.15 -12.29 9.12
N GLU A 65 5.70 -11.78 8.02
CA GLU A 65 6.07 -10.37 7.87
C GLU A 65 4.83 -9.47 7.89
N THR A 66 3.74 -9.89 7.22
CA THR A 66 2.45 -9.18 7.26
C THR A 66 1.91 -9.10 8.68
N ALA A 67 1.89 -10.22 9.41
CA ALA A 67 1.41 -10.25 10.79
C ALA A 67 2.26 -9.36 11.72
N LYS A 68 3.58 -9.36 11.53
CA LYS A 68 4.49 -8.48 12.27
C LYS A 68 4.16 -7.01 12.00
N LEU A 69 4.06 -6.62 10.72
CA LEU A 69 3.77 -5.24 10.33
C LEU A 69 2.42 -4.75 10.88
N ILE A 70 1.39 -5.59 10.86
CA ILE A 70 0.08 -5.25 11.44
C ILE A 70 0.21 -4.95 12.93
N ARG A 71 0.96 -5.76 13.69
CA ARG A 71 1.16 -5.51 15.14
C ARG A 71 1.91 -4.21 15.38
N GLU A 72 2.96 -3.94 14.61
CA GLU A 72 3.71 -2.68 14.69
C GLU A 72 2.82 -1.46 14.45
N GLN A 73 1.82 -1.59 13.58
CA GLN A 73 0.88 -0.51 13.26
C GLN A 73 -0.18 -0.25 14.36
N LEU A 74 -0.43 -1.23 15.23
CA LEU A 74 -1.45 -1.15 16.29
C LEU A 74 -0.91 -0.62 17.63
N GLY A 75 0.41 -0.63 17.84
CA GLY A 75 1.04 -0.28 19.13
C GLY A 75 1.12 -1.47 20.07
#